data_AF-A0A349DMQ0-F1
#
_entry.id   AF-A0A349DMQ0-F1
#
_cell.length_a   1.000
_cell.length_b   1.000
_cell.length_c   1.000
_cell.angle_alpha   90.00
_cell.angle_beta   90.00
_cell.angle_gamma   90.00
#
_symmetry.space_group_name_H-M   'P 1'
#
loop_
_entity.id
_entity.type
_entity.pdbx_description
1 polymer ?
#
loop_
_entity_poly.entity_id
_entity_poly.type
_entity_poly.pdbx_seq_one_letter_code
_entity_poly.pdbx_strand_id
1 'polypeptide(L)'
;MKESNLFTVLGVLLITILINLTACKKEEANPNTATNPCQTNTTTVFEEKDGLIVIESEKLPTAEGWQLESAVTGFTGTAYMQWHGDNNFNTTGQGLITYQIRVNTPGTYRIQWHCRINEGNDRTEANDAWLRLANATDFYAIPKNANSPKYYPHGSGKSPNPRGSGKEGWFKVYTTIVGDWTWRTFTNDDVNCNIFADFAAAGDYTVEISGRSKGFAIDRIVFYKDDSVQENIATDLNALTSNTICQ
;
A
#
# COMPACT_ATOMS: atom_id res chain seq x y z
N MET A 1 50.55 -60.33 -55.57
CA MET A 1 50.69 -61.29 -54.45
C MET A 1 50.90 -60.44 -53.21
N LYS A 2 49.82 -60.16 -52.48
CA LYS A 2 49.26 -60.90 -51.34
C LYS A 2 49.62 -60.09 -50.08
N GLU A 3 48.63 -59.46 -49.46
CA GLU A 3 48.10 -59.83 -48.12
C GLU A 3 49.00 -59.24 -47.03
N SER A 4 48.56 -58.68 -45.92
CA SER A 4 47.24 -58.43 -45.34
C SER A 4 47.50 -57.57 -44.09
N ASN A 5 46.49 -56.82 -43.68
CA ASN A 5 46.42 -55.99 -42.47
C ASN A 5 46.87 -56.71 -41.18
N LEU A 6 47.42 -55.94 -40.23
CA LEU A 6 47.01 -56.04 -38.83
C LEU A 6 47.14 -54.67 -38.15
N PHE A 7 46.00 -54.02 -37.93
CA PHE A 7 45.87 -52.75 -37.23
C PHE A 7 45.98 -52.98 -35.72
N THR A 8 46.72 -52.11 -35.04
CA THR A 8 46.85 -52.08 -33.58
C THR A 8 46.46 -50.68 -33.08
N VAL A 9 45.44 -50.65 -32.20
CA VAL A 9 45.11 -49.66 -31.14
C VAL A 9 44.88 -48.19 -31.53
N LEU A 10 43.67 -47.69 -31.27
CA LEU A 10 43.40 -46.78 -30.14
C LEU A 10 41.89 -46.57 -29.98
N GLY A 11 41.36 -47.04 -28.85
CA GLY A 11 39.98 -46.75 -28.43
C GLY A 11 39.84 -45.28 -28.10
N VAL A 12 38.93 -44.59 -28.80
CA VAL A 12 38.50 -43.24 -28.45
C VAL A 12 37.25 -43.38 -27.59
N LEU A 13 37.41 -43.11 -26.30
CA LEU A 13 36.32 -43.00 -25.33
C LEU A 13 35.54 -41.71 -25.62
N LEU A 14 34.42 -41.82 -26.33
CA LEU A 14 33.49 -40.70 -26.54
C LEU A 14 32.77 -40.41 -25.21
N ILE A 15 33.20 -39.38 -24.49
CA ILE A 15 32.46 -38.82 -23.36
C ILE A 15 31.38 -37.90 -23.93
N THR A 16 30.14 -38.41 -24.01
CA THR A 16 28.96 -37.60 -24.32
C THR A 16 28.60 -36.73 -23.11
N ILE A 17 28.97 -35.44 -23.18
CA ILE A 17 28.51 -34.43 -22.23
C ILE A 17 27.04 -34.13 -22.55
N LEU A 18 26.12 -34.69 -21.75
CA LEU A 18 24.73 -34.25 -21.73
C LEU A 18 24.66 -32.85 -21.11
N ILE A 19 24.53 -31.83 -21.96
CA ILE A 19 24.19 -30.48 -21.54
C ILE A 19 22.69 -30.48 -21.21
N ASN A 20 22.35 -30.58 -19.93
CA ASN A 20 20.99 -30.33 -19.46
C ASN A 20 20.68 -28.84 -19.64
N LEU A 21 20.07 -28.49 -20.77
CA LEU A 21 19.37 -27.23 -20.95
C LEU A 21 18.15 -27.25 -20.04
N THR A 22 18.34 -26.82 -18.79
CA THR A 22 17.21 -26.49 -17.92
C THR A 22 16.57 -25.23 -18.53
N ALA A 23 15.51 -25.42 -19.31
CA ALA A 23 14.63 -24.33 -19.66
C ALA A 23 14.16 -23.70 -18.36
N CYS A 24 14.59 -22.47 -18.09
CA CYS A 24 14.02 -21.64 -17.05
C CYS A 24 12.56 -21.42 -17.45
N LYS A 25 11.65 -22.26 -16.94
CA LYS A 25 10.23 -21.97 -17.00
C LYS A 25 10.08 -20.66 -16.26
N LYS A 26 9.77 -19.60 -16.99
CA LYS A 26 9.23 -18.39 -16.40
C LYS A 26 7.97 -18.87 -15.69
N GLU A 27 8.00 -18.91 -14.36
CA GLU A 27 6.79 -19.06 -13.58
C GLU A 27 5.89 -17.91 -14.02
N GLU A 28 4.82 -18.22 -14.75
CA GLU A 28 3.74 -17.28 -14.94
C GLU A 28 3.18 -17.07 -13.53
N ALA A 29 3.55 -15.95 -12.91
CA ALA A 29 2.99 -15.54 -11.63
C ALA A 29 1.46 -15.57 -11.79
N ASN A 30 0.81 -16.42 -11.02
CA ASN A 30 -0.63 -16.41 -10.90
C ASN A 30 -1.00 -15.03 -10.32
N PRO A 31 -1.75 -14.16 -11.02
CA PRO A 31 -2.13 -12.85 -10.50
C PRO A 31 -2.89 -12.93 -9.16
N ASN A 32 -3.39 -14.12 -8.78
CA ASN A 32 -3.99 -14.38 -7.47
C ASN A 32 -2.98 -14.67 -6.34
N THR A 33 -1.67 -14.43 -6.53
CA THR A 33 -0.63 -14.69 -5.49
C THR A 33 0.18 -13.46 -5.08
N ALA A 34 -0.33 -12.26 -5.35
CA ALA A 34 0.16 -11.03 -4.72
C ALA A 34 -0.24 -11.03 -3.24
N THR A 35 0.37 -11.90 -2.43
CA THR A 35 -0.04 -12.10 -1.04
C THR A 35 0.86 -11.33 -0.10
N ASN A 36 0.25 -10.78 0.96
CA ASN A 36 0.95 -10.41 2.19
C ASN A 36 2.03 -11.47 2.52
N PRO A 37 3.31 -11.07 2.69
CA PRO A 37 4.39 -12.02 2.96
C PRO A 37 4.29 -12.65 4.37
N CYS A 38 3.43 -12.12 5.24
CA CYS A 38 3.23 -12.60 6.59
C CYS A 38 2.10 -13.65 6.67
N GLN A 39 2.31 -14.66 7.52
CA GLN A 39 1.31 -15.70 7.79
C GLN A 39 0.12 -15.12 8.57
N THR A 40 -1.03 -15.79 8.54
CA THR A 40 -2.31 -15.28 9.11
C THR A 40 -2.31 -14.99 10.62
N ASN A 41 -1.27 -15.43 11.35
CA ASN A 41 -1.14 -15.24 12.79
C ASN A 41 0.00 -14.29 13.18
N THR A 42 0.64 -13.65 12.20
CA THR A 42 1.68 -12.65 12.47
C THR A 42 1.21 -11.27 12.09
N THR A 43 1.72 -10.27 12.80
CA THR A 43 1.45 -8.87 12.49
C THR A 43 2.40 -8.42 11.39
N THR A 44 1.84 -7.95 10.28
CA THR A 44 2.60 -7.31 9.20
C THR A 44 3.08 -5.93 9.66
N VAL A 45 4.39 -5.71 9.62
CA VAL A 45 5.02 -4.44 9.98
C VAL A 45 5.83 -3.90 8.80
N PHE A 46 5.63 -2.65 8.42
CA PHE A 46 6.42 -1.97 7.39
C PHE A 46 7.41 -1.02 8.03
N GLU A 47 8.69 -1.22 7.73
CA GLU A 47 9.78 -0.48 8.36
C GLU A 47 10.07 0.85 7.66
N GLU A 48 10.16 1.91 8.45
CA GLU A 48 10.61 3.23 8.02
C GLU A 48 12.11 3.26 7.76
N LYS A 49 12.48 3.89 6.64
CA LYS A 49 13.86 4.16 6.27
C LYS A 49 14.00 5.60 5.79
N ASP A 50 14.94 6.32 6.39
CA ASP A 50 15.31 7.70 6.02
C ASP A 50 14.12 8.68 5.99
N GLY A 51 13.19 8.52 6.93
CA GLY A 51 11.97 9.30 7.09
C GLY A 51 10.81 8.86 6.18
N LEU A 52 10.92 7.73 5.46
CA LEU A 52 9.94 7.30 4.47
C LEU A 52 9.49 5.85 4.70
N ILE A 53 8.18 5.63 4.56
CA ILE A 53 7.53 4.32 4.49
C ILE A 53 6.77 4.26 3.18
N VAL A 54 7.02 3.21 2.38
CA VAL A 54 6.33 2.97 1.11
C VAL A 54 5.76 1.57 1.09
N ILE A 55 4.45 1.45 0.92
CA ILE A 55 3.70 0.20 1.04
C ILE A 55 2.91 -0.03 -0.25
N GLU A 56 3.11 -1.20 -0.89
CA GLU A 56 2.18 -1.70 -1.91
C GLU A 56 0.96 -2.30 -1.20
N SER A 57 -0.24 -1.92 -1.63
CA SER A 57 -1.50 -2.37 -1.01
C SER A 57 -1.67 -3.89 -1.05
N GLU A 58 -1.14 -4.56 -2.08
CA GLU A 58 -1.11 -6.02 -2.22
C GLU A 58 -0.31 -6.74 -1.11
N LYS A 59 0.54 -6.02 -0.38
CA LYS A 59 1.28 -6.56 0.77
C LYS A 59 0.52 -6.42 2.09
N LEU A 60 -0.63 -5.75 2.11
CA LEU A 60 -1.46 -5.62 3.31
C LEU A 60 -2.15 -6.94 3.67
N PRO A 61 -2.50 -7.16 4.95
CA PRO A 61 -3.38 -8.25 5.34
C PRO A 61 -4.70 -8.23 4.57
N THR A 62 -5.16 -9.42 4.17
CA THR A 62 -6.46 -9.56 3.53
C THR A 62 -7.57 -9.36 4.56
N ALA A 63 -8.64 -8.71 4.14
CA ALA A 63 -9.84 -8.50 4.95
C ALA A 63 -11.08 -8.64 4.08
N GLU A 64 -12.19 -9.07 4.68
CA GLU A 64 -13.45 -9.24 3.98
C GLU A 64 -13.86 -7.97 3.23
N GLY A 65 -14.32 -8.13 1.99
CA GLY A 65 -14.77 -7.03 1.13
C GLY A 65 -13.66 -6.32 0.36
N TRP A 66 -12.40 -6.45 0.78
CA TRP A 66 -11.24 -5.99 -0.01
C TRP A 66 -10.76 -7.11 -0.92
N GLN A 67 -10.55 -6.79 -2.19
CA GLN A 67 -10.04 -7.73 -3.19
C GLN A 67 -8.83 -7.14 -3.90
N LEU A 68 -7.91 -8.01 -4.31
CA LEU A 68 -6.78 -7.63 -5.15
C LEU A 68 -7.19 -7.74 -6.61
N GLU A 69 -6.91 -6.70 -7.35
CA GLU A 69 -7.35 -6.51 -8.72
C GLU A 69 -6.17 -6.03 -9.58
N SER A 70 -6.21 -6.35 -10.86
CA SER A 70 -5.14 -5.96 -11.80
C SER A 70 -5.69 -5.56 -13.18
N ALA A 71 -7.01 -5.37 -13.29
CA ALA A 71 -7.69 -5.10 -14.56
C ALA A 71 -7.46 -3.67 -15.06
N VAL A 72 -7.33 -2.70 -14.14
CA VAL A 72 -7.07 -1.29 -14.47
C VAL A 72 -5.57 -1.06 -14.53
N THR A 73 -5.04 -0.46 -15.60
CA THR A 73 -3.61 -0.16 -15.72
C THR A 73 -3.19 1.10 -14.94
N GLY A 74 -1.88 1.29 -14.73
CA GLY A 74 -1.30 2.50 -14.13
C GLY A 74 -1.03 2.42 -12.61
N PHE A 75 -1.22 1.25 -12.01
CA PHE A 75 -0.80 0.91 -10.65
C PHE A 75 0.65 0.37 -10.64
N THR A 76 1.25 0.19 -9.46
CA THR A 76 2.58 -0.40 -9.26
C THR A 76 2.51 -1.83 -8.71
N GLY A 77 3.61 -2.58 -8.72
CA GLY A 77 3.59 -3.95 -8.23
C GLY A 77 2.79 -4.89 -9.14
N THR A 78 2.04 -5.83 -8.57
CA THR A 78 1.32 -6.88 -9.31
C THR A 78 -0.21 -6.76 -9.28
N ALA A 79 -0.75 -6.03 -8.31
CA ALA A 79 -2.16 -5.76 -8.10
C ALA A 79 -2.35 -4.50 -7.23
N TYR A 80 -3.56 -3.94 -7.27
CA TYR A 80 -4.04 -2.93 -6.34
C TYR A 80 -5.20 -3.51 -5.52
N MET A 81 -5.50 -2.89 -4.37
CA MET A 81 -6.60 -3.30 -3.52
C MET A 81 -7.85 -2.46 -3.80
N GLN A 82 -9.01 -3.09 -3.98
CA GLN A 82 -10.30 -2.43 -4.22
C GLN A 82 -11.36 -2.87 -3.22
N TRP A 83 -12.19 -1.92 -2.76
CA TRP A 83 -13.35 -2.22 -1.91
C TRP A 83 -14.54 -2.68 -2.74
N HIS A 84 -14.95 -3.93 -2.58
CA HIS A 84 -16.12 -4.53 -3.23
C HIS A 84 -17.33 -4.70 -2.30
N GLY A 85 -17.15 -4.51 -1.00
CA GLY A 85 -18.24 -4.54 -0.03
C GLY A 85 -19.21 -3.36 -0.17
N ASP A 86 -20.23 -3.33 0.69
CA ASP A 86 -21.26 -2.30 0.65
C ASP A 86 -20.72 -0.90 1.00
N ASN A 87 -21.50 0.12 0.65
CA ASN A 87 -21.23 1.50 1.05
C ASN A 87 -21.45 1.68 2.56
N ASN A 88 -20.41 2.15 3.26
CA ASN A 88 -20.35 2.30 4.71
C ASN A 88 -20.16 3.77 5.14
N PHE A 89 -21.00 4.67 4.62
CA PHE A 89 -20.82 6.12 4.78
C PHE A 89 -20.85 6.63 6.22
N ASN A 90 -21.48 5.90 7.14
CA ASN A 90 -21.58 6.22 8.57
C ASN A 90 -21.16 5.04 9.48
N THR A 91 -20.57 4.01 8.89
CA THR A 91 -20.13 2.80 9.58
C THR A 91 -18.64 2.63 9.35
N THR A 92 -17.88 2.53 10.42
CA THR A 92 -16.42 2.36 10.40
C THR A 92 -16.08 0.92 10.76
N GLY A 93 -14.86 0.47 10.42
CA GLY A 93 -14.37 -0.86 10.80
C GLY A 93 -14.92 -2.03 9.98
N GLN A 94 -15.65 -1.77 8.90
CA GLN A 94 -16.07 -2.83 7.96
C GLN A 94 -14.91 -3.22 7.05
N GLY A 95 -14.65 -4.52 6.89
CA GLY A 95 -13.46 -4.99 6.18
C GLY A 95 -12.18 -4.41 6.78
N LEU A 96 -12.02 -4.57 8.10
CA LEU A 96 -10.91 -3.97 8.85
C LEU A 96 -9.58 -4.62 8.45
N ILE A 97 -8.72 -3.82 7.83
CA ILE A 97 -7.30 -4.15 7.62
C ILE A 97 -6.53 -3.49 8.76
N THR A 98 -5.78 -4.29 9.50
CA THR A 98 -4.91 -3.82 10.59
C THR A 98 -3.48 -4.25 10.31
N TYR A 99 -2.55 -3.31 10.29
CA TYR A 99 -1.12 -3.56 10.16
C TYR A 99 -0.34 -2.57 11.02
N GLN A 100 0.98 -2.72 11.10
CA GLN A 100 1.84 -1.77 11.79
C GLN A 100 2.84 -1.10 10.85
N ILE A 101 3.24 0.11 11.23
CA ILE A 101 4.42 0.78 10.72
C ILE A 101 5.46 0.86 11.85
N ARG A 102 6.72 0.57 11.55
CA ARG A 102 7.82 0.80 12.47
C ARG A 102 8.45 2.15 12.14
N VAL A 103 8.26 3.13 13.03
CA VAL A 103 8.90 4.43 12.93
C VAL A 103 10.23 4.36 13.65
N ASN A 104 11.34 4.57 12.94
CA ASN A 104 12.68 4.62 13.50
C ASN A 104 13.10 6.06 13.82
N THR A 105 12.53 7.02 13.11
CA THR A 105 12.81 8.46 13.21
C THR A 105 11.58 9.22 13.70
N PRO A 106 11.47 9.58 14.99
CA PRO A 106 10.35 10.36 15.51
C PRO A 106 10.11 11.67 14.75
N GLY A 107 8.86 12.09 14.64
CA GLY A 107 8.47 13.34 13.98
C GLY A 107 7.05 13.35 13.45
N THR A 108 6.73 14.39 12.69
CA THR A 108 5.45 14.54 11.97
C THR A 108 5.56 13.91 10.59
N TYR A 109 4.62 13.03 10.27
CA TYR A 109 4.55 12.34 8.99
C TYR A 109 3.28 12.74 8.25
N ARG A 110 3.41 13.07 6.96
CA ARG A 110 2.29 13.21 6.04
C ARG A 110 1.92 11.85 5.46
N ILE A 111 0.62 11.63 5.27
CA ILE A 111 0.05 10.37 4.80
C ILE A 111 -0.63 10.61 3.45
N GLN A 112 -0.29 9.81 2.44
CA GLN A 112 -0.94 9.86 1.11
C GLN A 112 -1.16 8.46 0.56
N TRP A 113 -2.23 8.30 -0.21
CA TRP A 113 -2.48 7.08 -0.99
C TRP A 113 -2.39 7.38 -2.48
N HIS A 114 -1.72 6.49 -3.22
CA HIS A 114 -1.92 6.37 -4.66
C HIS A 114 -3.23 5.61 -4.85
N CYS A 115 -4.27 6.32 -5.26
CA CYS A 115 -5.64 5.81 -5.24
C CYS A 115 -6.42 6.24 -6.46
N ARG A 116 -7.58 5.61 -6.66
CA ARG A 116 -8.42 5.79 -7.84
C ARG A 116 -9.90 5.52 -7.52
N ILE A 117 -10.76 6.24 -8.24
CA ILE A 117 -12.19 5.93 -8.38
C ILE A 117 -12.33 4.90 -9.51
N ASN A 118 -12.56 3.62 -9.19
CA ASN A 118 -12.68 2.56 -10.20
C ASN A 118 -14.12 2.35 -10.68
N GLU A 119 -15.13 2.68 -9.87
CA GLU A 119 -16.55 2.58 -10.25
C GLU A 119 -17.19 3.97 -10.29
N GLY A 120 -18.09 4.20 -11.25
CA GLY A 120 -18.79 5.47 -11.39
C GLY A 120 -18.03 6.52 -12.23
N ASN A 121 -18.67 7.67 -12.41
CA ASN A 121 -18.15 8.79 -13.22
C ASN A 121 -18.27 10.16 -12.52
N ASP A 122 -18.75 10.18 -11.27
CA ASP A 122 -18.81 11.38 -10.43
C ASP A 122 -17.65 11.38 -9.43
N ARG A 123 -17.01 12.54 -9.27
CA ARG A 123 -15.89 12.73 -8.33
C ARG A 123 -16.26 12.59 -6.85
N THR A 124 -17.55 12.48 -6.54
CA THR A 124 -18.12 12.35 -5.20
C THR A 124 -18.66 10.95 -4.90
N GLU A 125 -18.61 10.04 -5.87
CA GLU A 125 -19.01 8.64 -5.75
C GLU A 125 -17.78 7.73 -5.76
N ALA A 126 -17.83 6.59 -5.05
CA ALA A 126 -16.76 5.58 -5.04
C ALA A 126 -15.35 6.13 -4.71
N ASN A 127 -15.27 7.24 -3.97
CA ASN A 127 -14.07 8.08 -3.94
C ASN A 127 -13.28 8.06 -2.63
N ASP A 128 -13.65 7.20 -1.68
CA ASP A 128 -13.03 7.20 -0.37
C ASP A 128 -13.07 5.88 0.42
N ALA A 129 -12.18 5.81 1.41
CA ALA A 129 -12.15 4.81 2.46
C ALA A 129 -11.93 5.48 3.83
N TRP A 130 -11.94 4.69 4.90
CA TRP A 130 -11.65 5.14 6.26
C TRP A 130 -10.20 4.85 6.64
N LEU A 131 -9.54 5.78 7.35
CA LEU A 131 -8.21 5.63 7.94
C LEU A 131 -8.22 5.97 9.44
N ARG A 132 -7.54 5.15 10.25
CA ARG A 132 -7.31 5.42 11.68
C ARG A 132 -5.88 5.07 12.10
N LEU A 133 -5.33 5.89 13.00
CA LEU A 133 -4.07 5.66 13.71
C LEU A 133 -4.27 5.89 15.20
N ALA A 134 -4.71 4.86 15.93
CA ALA A 134 -5.19 5.03 17.32
C ALA A 134 -4.07 5.27 18.34
N ASN A 135 -2.84 4.80 18.07
CA ASN A 135 -1.71 4.89 18.99
C ASN A 135 -0.61 5.87 18.53
N ALA A 136 -0.86 6.69 17.50
CA ALA A 136 -0.02 7.84 17.20
C ALA A 136 -0.08 8.87 18.35
N THR A 137 0.96 9.69 18.52
CA THR A 137 0.96 10.78 19.52
C THR A 137 -0.11 11.81 19.19
N ASP A 138 -0.23 12.14 17.90
CA ASP A 138 -1.34 12.93 17.38
C ASP A 138 -1.75 12.44 15.98
N PHE A 139 -3.01 12.61 15.62
CA PHE A 139 -3.55 12.25 14.30
C PHE A 139 -4.57 13.29 13.87
N TYR A 140 -4.22 14.07 12.84
CA TYR A 140 -4.94 15.28 12.48
C TYR A 140 -4.84 15.59 10.98
N ALA A 141 -5.56 16.62 10.54
CA ALA A 141 -5.47 17.14 9.20
C ALA A 141 -5.31 18.66 9.20
N ILE A 142 -4.59 19.21 8.22
CA ILE A 142 -4.36 20.65 8.06
C ILE A 142 -4.81 21.06 6.65
N PRO A 143 -5.50 22.19 6.46
CA PRO A 143 -5.85 22.68 5.12
C PRO A 143 -4.64 22.72 4.19
N LYS A 144 -4.76 22.19 2.97
CA LYS A 144 -3.63 22.07 2.02
C LYS A 144 -2.86 23.38 1.79
N ASN A 145 -3.56 24.52 1.84
CA ASN A 145 -3.00 25.85 1.57
C ASN A 145 -2.92 26.74 2.82
N ALA A 146 -2.93 26.16 4.02
CA ALA A 146 -2.77 26.88 5.28
C ALA A 146 -2.07 25.99 6.32
N ASN A 147 -1.69 26.57 7.47
CA ASN A 147 -1.08 25.82 8.58
C ASN A 147 -2.05 25.58 9.75
N SER A 148 -3.27 26.09 9.67
CA SER A 148 -4.26 26.01 10.76
C SER A 148 -5.70 26.23 10.24
N PRO A 149 -6.73 25.80 11.02
CA PRO A 149 -6.61 25.00 12.24
C PRO A 149 -6.21 23.54 11.93
N LYS A 150 -5.71 22.81 12.94
CA LYS A 150 -5.67 21.35 12.91
C LYS A 150 -7.10 20.83 13.09
N TYR A 151 -7.55 19.96 12.20
CA TYR A 151 -8.80 19.22 12.31
C TYR A 151 -8.52 17.80 12.83
N TYR A 152 -9.38 17.30 13.70
CA TYR A 152 -9.23 15.99 14.32
C TYR A 152 -10.40 15.09 13.96
N PRO A 153 -10.19 13.77 13.78
CA PRO A 153 -11.28 12.89 13.38
C PRO A 153 -12.37 12.89 14.46
N HIS A 154 -13.62 12.81 14.03
CA HIS A 154 -14.76 12.72 14.94
C HIS A 154 -14.57 11.54 15.91
N GLY A 155 -14.90 11.75 17.19
CA GLY A 155 -14.72 10.72 18.22
C GLY A 155 -13.28 10.53 18.73
N SER A 156 -12.31 11.36 18.30
CA SER A 156 -10.96 11.40 18.88
C SER A 156 -10.87 12.08 20.24
N GLY A 157 -11.93 12.78 20.67
CA GLY A 157 -11.90 13.65 21.85
C GLY A 157 -11.23 15.02 21.62
N LYS A 158 -10.78 15.30 20.39
CA LYS A 158 -10.16 16.59 20.00
C LYS A 158 -11.05 17.34 19.00
N SER A 159 -10.89 18.66 18.93
CA SER A 159 -11.67 19.56 18.05
C SER A 159 -10.78 20.71 17.53
N PRO A 160 -11.15 21.38 16.41
CA PRO A 160 -12.33 21.17 15.58
C PRO A 160 -12.31 19.83 14.83
N ASN A 161 -13.48 19.36 14.40
CA ASN A 161 -13.61 18.16 13.56
C ASN A 161 -13.82 18.54 12.10
N PRO A 162 -13.38 17.72 11.13
CA PRO A 162 -13.61 18.00 9.71
C PRO A 162 -15.11 17.95 9.39
N ARG A 163 -15.56 18.72 8.41
CA ARG A 163 -16.92 18.54 7.89
C ARG A 163 -17.00 17.22 7.13
N GLY A 164 -18.16 16.57 7.25
CA GLY A 164 -18.44 15.27 6.67
C GLY A 164 -18.58 14.19 7.74
N SER A 165 -18.87 12.97 7.30
CA SER A 165 -19.02 11.81 8.19
C SER A 165 -17.69 11.42 8.85
N GLY A 166 -17.77 11.00 10.10
CA GLY A 166 -16.69 10.35 10.83
C GLY A 166 -17.17 9.94 12.23
N LYS A 167 -16.48 8.98 12.84
CA LYS A 167 -16.68 8.56 14.24
C LYS A 167 -15.45 7.79 14.71
N GLU A 168 -15.34 7.55 16.02
CA GLU A 168 -14.37 6.61 16.62
C GLU A 168 -12.90 6.82 16.18
N GLY A 169 -12.50 8.06 15.91
CA GLY A 169 -11.14 8.42 15.51
C GLY A 169 -10.79 8.15 14.04
N TRP A 170 -11.78 7.85 13.20
CA TRP A 170 -11.58 7.62 11.77
C TRP A 170 -11.68 8.91 10.94
N PHE A 171 -10.73 9.13 10.05
CA PHE A 171 -10.88 10.07 8.95
C PHE A 171 -11.48 9.39 7.73
N LYS A 172 -12.42 10.07 7.08
CA LYS A 172 -12.75 9.84 5.68
C LYS A 172 -11.58 10.33 4.83
N VAL A 173 -11.00 9.46 4.00
CA VAL A 173 -9.87 9.77 3.12
C VAL A 173 -10.32 9.62 1.68
N TYR A 174 -10.42 10.74 0.97
CA TYR A 174 -11.04 10.80 -0.36
C TYR A 174 -10.10 11.35 -1.43
N THR A 175 -10.34 10.95 -2.68
CA THR A 175 -9.86 11.65 -3.89
C THR A 175 -11.02 12.34 -4.59
N THR A 176 -10.69 13.22 -5.54
CA THR A 176 -11.67 13.91 -6.39
C THR A 176 -11.38 13.73 -7.87
N ILE A 177 -10.49 12.81 -8.23
CA ILE A 177 -10.06 12.58 -9.60
C ILE A 177 -10.67 11.26 -10.07
N VAL A 178 -11.52 11.35 -11.09
CA VAL A 178 -12.24 10.23 -11.67
C VAL A 178 -11.35 9.55 -12.70
N GLY A 179 -11.23 8.22 -12.62
CA GLY A 179 -10.61 7.43 -13.69
C GLY A 179 -9.09 7.57 -13.84
N ASP A 180 -8.39 8.23 -12.91
CA ASP A 180 -6.94 8.32 -12.88
C ASP A 180 -6.38 7.87 -11.52
N TRP A 181 -5.20 7.26 -11.55
CA TRP A 181 -4.42 7.01 -10.35
C TRP A 181 -3.72 8.29 -9.89
N THR A 182 -3.91 8.69 -8.63
CA THR A 182 -3.35 9.93 -8.10
C THR A 182 -2.92 9.81 -6.65
N TRP A 183 -1.92 10.58 -6.25
CA TRP A 183 -1.52 10.77 -4.84
C TRP A 183 -2.39 11.80 -4.09
N ARG A 184 -3.58 12.11 -4.64
CA ARG A 184 -4.43 13.21 -4.16
C ARG A 184 -5.47 12.69 -3.17
N THR A 185 -5.05 12.45 -1.94
CA THR A 185 -5.95 12.11 -0.83
C THR A 185 -6.12 13.26 0.15
N PHE A 186 -7.37 13.54 0.51
CA PHE A 186 -7.73 14.56 1.50
C PHE A 186 -8.76 14.06 2.50
N THR A 187 -8.99 14.88 3.51
CA THR A 187 -10.19 14.84 4.34
C THR A 187 -10.85 16.23 4.39
N ASN A 188 -11.98 16.34 5.10
CA ASN A 188 -12.81 17.53 5.27
C ASN A 188 -13.54 17.99 3.98
N ASP A 189 -14.87 18.07 4.07
CA ASP A 189 -15.73 18.41 2.92
C ASP A 189 -15.81 19.90 2.60
N ASP A 190 -15.38 20.77 3.52
CA ASP A 190 -15.36 22.23 3.28
C ASP A 190 -14.08 22.72 2.63
N VAL A 191 -12.95 22.13 3.02
CA VAL A 191 -11.63 22.51 2.54
C VAL A 191 -10.75 21.27 2.50
N ASN A 192 -10.06 21.05 1.38
CA ASN A 192 -9.13 19.92 1.24
C ASN A 192 -8.05 20.01 2.33
N CYS A 193 -8.03 19.04 3.25
CA CYS A 193 -7.01 18.94 4.28
C CYS A 193 -6.06 17.76 4.00
N ASN A 194 -4.76 18.01 4.09
CA ASN A 194 -3.72 16.98 4.12
C ASN A 194 -3.74 16.28 5.50
N ILE A 195 -3.43 14.99 5.53
CA ILE A 195 -3.52 14.14 6.73
C ILE A 195 -2.12 13.90 7.30
N PHE A 196 -1.99 14.02 8.62
CA PHE A 196 -0.73 13.90 9.34
C PHE A 196 -0.87 13.05 10.61
N ALA A 197 0.23 12.43 10.99
CA ALA A 197 0.40 11.80 12.29
C ALA A 197 1.72 12.24 12.93
N ASP A 198 1.70 12.47 14.25
CA ASP A 198 2.89 12.73 15.05
C ASP A 198 3.31 11.46 15.79
N PHE A 199 4.60 11.15 15.74
CA PHE A 199 5.22 10.05 16.48
C PHE A 199 6.31 10.61 17.38
N ALA A 200 6.06 10.69 18.69
CA ALA A 200 7.00 11.25 19.65
C ALA A 200 8.16 10.30 20.01
N ALA A 201 8.06 9.02 19.66
CA ALA A 201 9.06 8.01 19.95
C ALA A 201 9.23 7.04 18.76
N ALA A 202 10.37 6.35 18.73
CA ALA A 202 10.53 5.23 17.82
C ALA A 202 9.70 4.04 18.33
N GLY A 203 9.12 3.27 17.43
CA GLY A 203 8.27 2.12 17.79
C GLY A 203 7.32 1.70 16.70
N ASP A 204 6.51 0.69 17.02
CA ASP A 204 5.51 0.14 16.12
C ASP A 204 4.15 0.82 16.39
N TYR A 205 3.57 1.36 15.33
CA TYR A 205 2.30 2.11 15.36
C TYR A 205 1.26 1.40 14.51
N THR A 206 0.05 1.29 15.02
CA THR A 206 -1.05 0.59 14.38
C THR A 206 -1.74 1.50 13.38
N VAL A 207 -1.85 1.02 12.14
CA VAL A 207 -2.62 1.65 11.08
C VAL A 207 -3.79 0.75 10.75
N GLU A 208 -4.96 1.36 10.63
CA GLU A 208 -6.19 0.67 10.27
C GLU A 208 -6.87 1.32 9.08
N ILE A 209 -7.31 0.48 8.15
CA ILE A 209 -8.09 0.88 6.97
C ILE A 209 -9.40 0.11 7.02
N SER A 210 -10.52 0.78 6.70
CA SER A 210 -11.81 0.09 6.53
C SER A 210 -12.57 0.61 5.32
N GLY A 211 -13.38 -0.28 4.73
CA GLY A 211 -14.15 0.02 3.54
C GLY A 211 -15.17 1.12 3.78
N ARG A 212 -15.28 2.07 2.85
CA ARG A 212 -16.30 3.14 2.87
C ARG A 212 -17.11 3.19 1.58
N SER A 213 -16.50 3.54 0.46
CA SER A 213 -17.21 3.64 -0.81
C SER A 213 -16.85 2.49 -1.74
N LYS A 214 -17.86 1.74 -2.17
CA LYS A 214 -17.68 0.64 -3.13
C LYS A 214 -17.01 1.15 -4.40
N GLY A 215 -15.99 0.44 -4.87
CA GLY A 215 -15.21 0.82 -6.05
C GLY A 215 -14.02 1.74 -5.77
N PHE A 216 -13.77 2.13 -4.52
CA PHE A 216 -12.54 2.85 -4.18
C PHE A 216 -11.34 1.90 -4.20
N ALA A 217 -10.27 2.31 -4.87
CA ALA A 217 -9.05 1.51 -5.02
C ALA A 217 -7.81 2.23 -4.48
N ILE A 218 -6.93 1.46 -3.86
CA ILE A 218 -5.66 1.90 -3.27
C ILE A 218 -4.58 1.02 -3.89
N ASP A 219 -3.57 1.64 -4.48
CA ASP A 219 -2.39 0.98 -5.06
C ASP A 219 -1.22 1.03 -4.09
N ARG A 220 -0.82 2.25 -3.69
CA ARG A 220 0.29 2.49 -2.76
C ARG A 220 -0.12 3.37 -1.59
N ILE A 221 0.56 3.21 -0.47
CA ILE A 221 0.43 4.03 0.73
C ILE A 221 1.81 4.54 1.13
N VAL A 222 1.91 5.84 1.41
CA VAL A 222 3.15 6.45 1.88
C VAL A 222 2.94 7.20 3.19
N PHE A 223 3.91 7.05 4.08
CA PHE A 223 4.10 7.90 5.25
C PHE A 223 5.47 8.52 5.11
N TYR A 224 5.57 9.84 5.14
CA TYR A 224 6.85 10.50 4.98
C TYR A 224 6.99 11.70 5.91
N LYS A 225 8.17 11.83 6.49
CA LYS A 225 8.49 12.85 7.48
C LYS A 225 8.45 14.23 6.82
N ASP A 226 7.50 15.05 7.23
CA ASP A 226 7.05 16.25 6.51
C ASP A 226 8.15 17.33 6.39
N ASP A 227 9.06 17.38 7.36
CA ASP A 227 10.15 18.35 7.41
C ASP A 227 11.42 17.91 6.66
N SER A 228 11.54 16.64 6.25
CA SER A 228 12.79 16.09 5.70
C SER A 228 12.63 15.28 4.41
N VAL A 229 11.44 14.82 4.06
CA VAL A 229 11.17 14.10 2.80
C VAL A 229 10.26 14.93 1.92
N GLN A 230 10.74 15.30 0.73
CA GLN A 230 9.93 16.05 -0.24
C GLN A 230 8.82 15.17 -0.82
N GLU A 231 7.64 15.74 -1.03
CA GLU A 231 6.47 15.02 -1.55
C GLU A 231 6.79 14.29 -2.86
N ASN A 232 7.48 14.92 -3.81
CA ASN A 232 7.85 14.30 -5.09
C ASN A 232 8.74 13.06 -4.95
N ILE A 233 9.55 12.97 -3.89
CA ILE A 233 10.35 11.78 -3.58
C ILE A 233 9.47 10.70 -2.95
N ALA A 234 8.64 11.08 -1.98
CA ALA A 234 7.74 10.15 -1.30
C ALA A 234 6.72 9.53 -2.28
N THR A 235 6.26 10.29 -3.27
CA THR A 235 5.24 9.87 -4.23
C THR A 235 5.82 9.37 -5.57
N ASP A 236 7.13 9.15 -5.66
CA ASP A 236 7.72 8.53 -6.86
C ASP A 236 7.26 7.06 -6.96
N LEU A 237 6.63 6.70 -8.07
CA LEU A 237 6.18 5.32 -8.31
C LEU A 237 7.35 4.32 -8.42
N ASN A 238 8.58 4.81 -8.61
CA ASN A 238 9.80 3.98 -8.58
C ASN A 238 10.46 3.92 -7.19
N ALA A 239 9.92 4.62 -6.17
CA ALA A 239 10.44 4.53 -4.82
C ALA A 239 10.39 3.07 -4.33
N LEU A 240 11.51 2.60 -3.76
CA LEU A 240 11.61 1.25 -3.21
C LEU A 240 10.62 1.08 -2.05
N THR A 241 9.96 -0.08 -2.01
CA THR A 241 9.03 -0.42 -0.93
C THR A 241 9.78 -0.67 0.37
N SER A 242 9.18 -0.29 1.49
CA SER A 242 9.68 -0.62 2.83
C SER A 242 9.87 -2.12 3.04
N ASN A 243 10.85 -2.47 3.89
CA ASN A 243 10.98 -3.84 4.36
C ASN A 243 9.72 -4.26 5.10
N THR A 244 9.29 -5.50 4.87
CA THR A 244 8.17 -6.10 5.60
C THR A 244 8.73 -7.07 6.66
N ILE A 245 8.31 -6.88 7.90
CA ILE A 245 8.66 -7.70 9.06
C ILE A 245 7.38 -8.41 9.52
N CYS A 246 7.48 -9.69 9.84
CA CYS A 246 6.37 -10.47 10.39
C CYS A 246 6.65 -10.78 11.86
N GLN A 247 5.76 -10.34 12.76
CA GLN A 247 5.90 -10.47 14.22
C GLN A 247 4.84 -11.35 14.85
#